data_AF-A0A510URZ7-F1
#
_entry.id   AF-A0A510URZ7-F1
#
_cell.length_a   1.000
_cell.length_b   1.000
_cell.length_c   1.000
_cell.angle_alpha   90.00
_cell.angle_beta   90.00
_cell.angle_gamma   90.00
#
_symmetry.space_group_name_H-M   'P 1'
#
loop_
_entity.id
_entity.type
_entity.pdbx_description
1 polymer ?
#
loop_
_entity_poly.entity_id
_entity_poly.type
_entity_poly.pdbx_seq_one_letter_code
_entity_poly.pdbx_strand_id
1 'polypeptide(L)'
;MNKPTPYLFGLLLMTSVNVNAAPYLAEVDPLQVAVRTVWPPELTTVEDAVTWLIEPLGYELTTQYPAPSSAEEILNGPIPSGAKLHRTMPVLDAIQILIGTDNTILLDKKHRLLSAARGH
;
A
#
# COMPACT_ATOMS: atom_id res chain seq x y z
N MET A 1 38.29 -8.61 -76.67
CA MET A 1 39.42 -8.23 -75.78
C MET A 1 38.89 -7.12 -74.88
N ASN A 2 38.74 -7.23 -73.56
CA ASN A 2 39.21 -8.16 -72.53
C ASN A 2 38.15 -8.25 -71.41
N LYS A 3 38.31 -9.29 -70.58
CA LYS A 3 37.40 -9.91 -69.61
C LYS A 3 37.01 -9.07 -68.35
N PRO A 4 36.05 -9.56 -67.54
CA PRO A 4 35.27 -8.84 -66.52
C PRO A 4 35.89 -8.96 -65.12
N THR A 5 35.44 -8.16 -64.15
CA THR A 5 35.10 -8.67 -62.78
C THR A 5 34.42 -7.62 -61.89
N PRO A 6 33.61 -8.08 -60.91
CA PRO A 6 32.67 -7.31 -60.12
C PRO A 6 33.20 -6.99 -58.72
N TYR A 7 32.69 -5.91 -58.10
CA TYR A 7 32.81 -5.72 -56.65
C TYR A 7 31.43 -5.72 -56.01
N LEU A 8 31.11 -6.92 -55.51
CA LEU A 8 30.17 -7.21 -54.45
C LEU A 8 30.80 -6.72 -53.13
N PHE A 9 30.24 -5.72 -52.48
CA PHE A 9 30.52 -5.35 -51.08
C PHE A 9 29.48 -4.29 -50.70
N GLY A 10 28.67 -4.37 -49.66
CA GLY A 10 28.48 -5.32 -48.59
C GLY A 10 27.36 -4.70 -47.75
N LEU A 11 26.34 -5.51 -47.47
CA LEU A 11 25.23 -5.22 -46.57
C LEU A 11 25.72 -4.68 -45.21
N LEU A 12 25.16 -3.57 -44.70
CA LEU A 12 25.01 -3.40 -43.26
C LEU A 12 23.85 -2.44 -42.92
N LEU A 13 22.66 -3.04 -42.77
CA LEU A 13 21.53 -2.44 -42.07
C LEU A 13 21.91 -2.26 -40.60
N MET A 14 22.32 -1.05 -40.22
CA MET A 14 22.47 -0.64 -38.83
C MET A 14 21.10 -0.27 -38.27
N THR A 15 20.28 -1.28 -37.99
CA THR A 15 19.07 -1.10 -37.16
C THR A 15 19.36 -1.64 -35.76
N SER A 16 20.13 -0.90 -34.97
CA SER A 16 20.17 -1.12 -33.52
C SER A 16 19.01 -0.34 -32.90
N VAL A 17 17.81 -0.93 -32.89
CA VAL A 17 16.75 -0.46 -31.99
C VAL A 17 17.12 -0.95 -30.59
N ASN A 18 17.77 -0.10 -29.81
CA ASN A 18 17.93 -0.35 -28.38
C ASN A 18 16.58 -0.08 -27.70
N VAL A 19 15.70 -1.08 -27.69
CA VAL A 19 14.53 -1.05 -26.80
C VAL A 19 15.04 -1.36 -25.40
N ASN A 20 15.46 -0.33 -24.67
CA ASN A 20 15.64 -0.43 -23.23
C ASN A 20 14.25 -0.28 -22.60
N ALA A 21 13.49 -1.38 -22.53
CA ALA A 21 12.29 -1.41 -21.73
C ALA A 21 12.71 -1.28 -20.27
N ALA A 22 12.49 -0.12 -19.66
CA ALA A 22 12.67 0.05 -18.22
C ALA A 22 11.88 -1.08 -17.52
N PRO A 23 12.47 -1.77 -16.53
CA PRO A 23 11.75 -2.81 -15.82
C PRO A 23 10.47 -2.21 -15.25
N TYR A 24 9.34 -2.88 -15.47
CA TYR A 24 8.07 -2.50 -14.87
C TYR A 24 8.27 -2.44 -13.35
N LEU A 25 8.22 -1.23 -12.79
CA LEU A 25 8.30 -1.05 -11.34
C LEU A 25 7.10 -1.79 -10.75
N ALA A 26 7.38 -2.75 -9.87
CA ALA A 26 6.32 -3.41 -9.12
C ALA A 26 5.47 -2.34 -8.44
N GLU A 27 4.15 -2.47 -8.54
CA GLU A 27 3.21 -1.57 -7.88
C GLU A 27 3.50 -1.59 -6.37
N VAL A 28 3.88 -0.43 -5.83
CA VAL A 28 4.22 -0.30 -4.42
C VAL A 28 2.93 -0.37 -3.62
N ASP A 29 2.82 -1.35 -2.70
CA ASP A 29 1.69 -1.42 -1.79
C ASP A 29 1.75 -0.24 -0.80
N PRO A 30 0.83 0.74 -0.89
CA PRO A 30 0.89 1.95 -0.06
C PRO A 30 0.76 1.63 1.43
N LEU A 31 0.13 0.51 1.79
CA LEU A 31 -0.04 0.09 3.19
C LEU A 31 1.25 -0.49 3.81
N GLN A 32 2.30 -0.70 3.01
CA GLN A 32 3.63 -1.10 3.47
C GLN A 32 4.57 0.10 3.66
N VAL A 33 4.14 1.31 3.32
CA VAL A 33 4.92 2.53 3.51
C VAL A 33 5.10 2.80 5.01
N ALA A 34 6.29 3.22 5.39
CA ALA A 34 6.59 3.55 6.78
C ALA A 34 5.95 4.90 7.18
N VAL A 35 5.27 4.91 8.31
CA VAL A 35 4.63 6.09 8.92
C VAL A 35 5.13 6.30 10.34
N ARG A 36 5.07 7.55 10.79
CA ARG A 36 5.39 7.92 12.16
C ARG A 36 4.11 8.00 12.98
N THR A 37 4.01 7.25 14.07
CA THR A 37 2.84 7.23 14.97
C THR A 37 2.86 8.44 15.92
N VAL A 38 2.61 9.63 15.38
CA VAL A 38 2.42 10.88 16.14
C VAL A 38 1.02 11.39 15.82
N TRP A 39 0.09 11.15 16.75
CA TRP A 39 -1.30 11.49 16.56
C TRP A 39 -1.54 12.97 16.86
N PRO A 40 -2.25 13.71 15.99
CA PRO A 40 -2.82 15.00 16.36
C PRO A 40 -3.66 14.88 17.65
N PRO A 41 -3.61 15.88 18.54
CA PRO A 41 -4.27 15.82 19.85
C PRO A 41 -5.80 15.72 19.77
N GLU A 42 -6.40 16.10 18.64
CA GLU A 42 -7.83 15.99 18.35
C GLU A 42 -8.29 14.57 18.03
N LEU A 43 -7.39 13.63 17.69
CA LEU A 43 -7.75 12.25 17.40
C LEU A 43 -7.94 11.49 18.72
N THR A 44 -9.15 10.99 18.96
CA THR A 44 -9.52 10.40 20.26
C THR A 44 -9.81 8.91 20.17
N THR A 45 -10.27 8.46 19.01
CA THR A 45 -10.68 7.07 18.77
C THR A 45 -9.70 6.33 17.88
N VAL A 46 -9.82 5.00 17.86
CA VAL A 46 -9.11 4.13 16.92
C VAL A 46 -9.54 4.46 15.49
N GLU A 47 -10.83 4.72 15.25
CA GLU A 47 -11.37 5.17 13.95
C GLU A 47 -10.67 6.43 13.45
N ASP A 48 -10.54 7.45 14.29
CA ASP A 48 -9.85 8.71 13.95
C ASP A 48 -8.41 8.45 13.49
N ALA A 49 -7.68 7.66 14.28
CA ALA A 49 -6.28 7.35 14.02
C ALA A 49 -6.08 6.48 12.77
N VAL A 50 -6.94 5.47 12.57
CA VAL A 50 -6.89 4.60 11.39
C VAL A 50 -7.23 5.41 10.14
N THR A 51 -8.29 6.20 10.18
CA THR A 51 -8.71 7.06 9.05
C THR A 51 -7.58 8.03 8.67
N TRP A 52 -6.97 8.68 9.66
CA TRP A 52 -5.83 9.59 9.44
C TRP A 52 -4.64 8.92 8.74
N LEU A 53 -4.38 7.64 9.00
CA LEU A 53 -3.32 6.89 8.34
C LEU A 53 -3.65 6.52 6.89
N ILE A 54 -4.90 6.15 6.62
CA ILE A 54 -5.27 5.46 5.38
C ILE A 54 -5.91 6.38 4.33
N GLU A 55 -6.55 7.48 4.76
CA GLU A 55 -7.18 8.45 3.85
C GLU A 55 -6.17 9.03 2.84
N PRO A 56 -4.94 9.45 3.23
CA PRO A 56 -3.94 9.93 2.28
C PRO A 56 -3.48 8.87 1.26
N LEU A 57 -3.70 7.59 1.58
CA LEU A 57 -3.36 6.43 0.74
C LEU A 57 -4.52 6.03 -0.19
N GLY A 58 -5.66 6.72 -0.09
CA GLY A 58 -6.87 6.47 -0.87
C GLY A 58 -7.68 5.28 -0.40
N TYR A 59 -7.50 4.85 0.85
CA TYR A 59 -8.31 3.80 1.47
C TYR A 59 -9.42 4.40 2.32
N GLU A 60 -10.53 3.68 2.42
CA GLU A 60 -11.70 4.05 3.22
C GLU A 60 -11.88 3.03 4.36
N LEU A 61 -12.19 3.54 5.55
CA LEU A 61 -12.55 2.71 6.69
C LEU A 61 -14.05 2.40 6.64
N THR A 62 -14.42 1.13 6.81
CA THR A 62 -15.82 0.70 6.82
C THR A 62 -16.18 -0.02 8.12
N THR A 63 -17.27 0.45 8.74
CA THR A 63 -17.83 -0.09 9.99
C THR A 63 -19.21 -0.72 9.80
N GLN A 64 -19.84 -0.47 8.65
CA GLN A 64 -21.16 -0.96 8.28
C GLN A 64 -21.04 -2.07 7.23
N TYR A 65 -22.13 -2.80 6.97
CA TYR A 65 -22.15 -3.89 5.99
C TYR A 65 -21.41 -3.49 4.69
N PRO A 66 -20.40 -4.26 4.24
CA PRO A 66 -20.12 -5.66 4.58
C PRO A 66 -19.21 -5.91 5.80
N ALA A 67 -18.90 -4.89 6.62
CA ALA A 67 -18.07 -5.05 7.82
C ALA A 67 -18.73 -5.95 8.89
N PRO A 68 -17.94 -6.66 9.72
CA PRO A 68 -18.44 -7.39 10.88
C PRO A 68 -19.06 -6.45 11.92
N SER A 69 -20.03 -6.94 12.69
CA SER A 69 -20.66 -6.16 13.76
C SER A 69 -19.69 -5.74 14.87
N SER A 70 -18.56 -6.44 15.03
CA SER A 70 -17.51 -6.07 15.98
C SER A 70 -16.70 -4.85 15.56
N ALA A 71 -16.76 -4.44 14.28
CA ALA A 71 -15.95 -3.35 13.75
C ALA A 71 -16.22 -2.05 14.49
N GLU A 72 -17.49 -1.71 14.68
CA GLU A 72 -17.92 -0.49 15.38
C GLU A 72 -17.41 -0.45 16.82
N GLU A 73 -17.50 -1.57 17.55
CA GLU A 73 -17.00 -1.66 18.94
C GLU A 73 -15.47 -1.47 19.02
N ILE A 74 -14.72 -2.03 18.07
CA ILE A 74 -13.25 -1.93 18.06
C ILE A 74 -12.81 -0.51 17.69
N LEU A 75 -13.43 0.06 16.65
CA LEU A 75 -12.99 1.31 16.04
C LEU A 75 -13.44 2.54 16.83
N ASN A 76 -14.60 2.49 17.50
CA ASN A 76 -15.05 3.55 18.42
C ASN A 76 -14.29 3.55 19.76
N GLY A 77 -13.41 2.57 20.00
CA GLY A 77 -12.57 2.52 21.19
C GLY A 77 -11.54 3.66 21.24
N PRO A 78 -11.02 4.00 22.43
CA PRO A 78 -9.97 5.01 22.55
C PRO A 78 -8.64 4.52 21.98
N ILE A 79 -7.78 5.44 21.52
CA ILE A 79 -6.42 5.08 21.08
C ILE A 79 -5.66 4.37 22.22
N PRO A 80 -5.23 3.11 22.04
CA PRO A 80 -4.58 2.34 23.10
C PRO A 80 -3.23 2.95 23.48
N SER A 81 -2.85 2.85 24.75
CA SER A 81 -1.59 3.40 25.27
C SER A 81 -0.36 2.91 24.50
N GLY A 82 -0.38 1.67 24.01
CA GLY A 82 0.70 1.11 23.18
C GLY A 82 0.88 1.82 21.83
N ALA A 83 -0.19 2.40 21.27
CA ALA A 83 -0.15 3.17 20.02
C ALA A 83 0.35 4.62 20.22
N LYS A 84 0.35 5.14 21.45
CA LYS A 84 0.82 6.50 21.76
C LYS A 84 2.34 6.63 21.78
N LEU A 85 3.07 5.51 21.74
CA LEU A 85 4.52 5.53 21.66
C LEU A 85 4.96 5.96 20.26
N HIS A 86 5.78 7.00 20.17
CA HIS A 86 6.31 7.50 18.90
C HIS A 86 7.26 6.48 18.28
N ARG A 87 6.85 5.88 17.17
CA ARG A 87 7.61 4.87 16.42
C ARG A 87 7.48 5.15 14.93
N THR A 88 8.38 4.57 14.15
CA THR A 88 8.27 4.50 12.69
C THR A 88 8.10 3.04 12.29
N MET A 89 7.02 2.73 11.59
CA MET A 89 6.67 1.36 11.18
C MET A 89 5.74 1.37 9.96
N PRO A 90 5.56 0.25 9.25
CA PRO A 90 4.55 0.12 8.20
C PRO A 90 3.15 0.52 8.67
N VAL A 91 2.32 1.08 7.76
CA VAL A 91 0.94 1.48 8.06
C VAL A 91 0.13 0.31 8.62
N LEU A 92 0.24 -0.88 8.03
CA LEU A 92 -0.46 -2.08 8.54
C LEU A 92 -0.08 -2.44 9.97
N ASP A 93 1.20 -2.32 10.32
CA ASP A 93 1.67 -2.60 11.68
C ASP A 93 1.11 -1.57 12.67
N ALA A 94 1.08 -0.29 12.28
CA ALA A 94 0.48 0.77 13.09
C ALA A 94 -1.02 0.52 13.31
N ILE A 95 -1.75 0.14 12.26
CA ILE A 95 -3.17 -0.22 12.35
C ILE A 95 -3.37 -1.43 13.25
N GLN A 96 -2.52 -2.46 13.15
CA GLN A 96 -2.63 -3.66 13.99
C GLN A 96 -2.48 -3.32 15.49
N ILE A 97 -1.59 -2.40 15.83
CA ILE A 97 -1.44 -1.92 17.22
C ILE A 97 -2.68 -1.13 17.65
N LEU A 98 -3.23 -0.29 16.76
CA LEU A 98 -4.42 0.52 17.03
C LEU A 98 -5.66 -0.34 17.31
N ILE A 99 -5.89 -1.37 16.48
CA ILE A 99 -7.04 -2.27 16.69
C ILE A 99 -6.77 -3.30 17.79
N GLY A 100 -5.53 -3.48 18.25
CA GLY A 100 -5.16 -4.46 19.27
C GLY A 100 -4.85 -5.85 18.70
N THR A 101 -4.04 -6.63 19.42
CA THR A 101 -3.53 -7.94 18.97
C THR A 101 -4.59 -9.03 18.89
N ASP A 102 -5.70 -8.85 19.60
CA ASP A 102 -6.81 -9.81 19.64
C ASP A 102 -7.82 -9.55 18.52
N ASN A 103 -7.55 -8.60 17.62
CA ASN A 103 -8.41 -8.22 16.51
C ASN A 103 -7.66 -8.39 15.17
N THR A 104 -8.41 -8.61 14.10
CA THR A 104 -7.90 -8.86 12.76
C THR A 104 -8.23 -7.71 11.83
N ILE A 105 -7.25 -7.29 11.02
CA ILE A 105 -7.45 -6.33 9.93
C ILE A 105 -8.14 -7.06 8.76
N LEU A 106 -9.29 -6.57 8.34
CA LEU A 106 -9.94 -6.98 7.10
C LEU A 106 -9.58 -5.98 6.00
N LEU A 107 -9.02 -6.47 4.90
CA LEU A 107 -8.48 -5.63 3.85
C LEU A 107 -9.01 -6.05 2.47
N ASP A 108 -9.69 -5.11 1.80
CA ASP A 108 -10.06 -5.23 0.40
C ASP A 108 -9.21 -4.26 -0.43
N LYS A 109 -8.12 -4.78 -1.00
CA LYS A 109 -7.22 -3.98 -1.85
C LYS A 109 -7.86 -3.54 -3.17
N LYS A 110 -8.86 -4.28 -3.66
CA LYS A 110 -9.51 -3.99 -4.96
C LYS A 110 -10.40 -2.76 -4.85
N HIS A 111 -11.18 -2.68 -3.77
CA HIS A 111 -12.07 -1.55 -3.51
C HIS A 111 -11.47 -0.50 -2.56
N ARG A 112 -10.24 -0.73 -2.10
CA ARG A 112 -9.52 0.11 -1.13
C ARG A 112 -10.30 0.32 0.16
N LEU A 113 -10.86 -0.77 0.69
CA LEU A 113 -11.59 -0.77 1.95
C LEU A 113 -10.78 -1.44 3.05
N LEU A 114 -10.88 -0.90 4.25
CA LEU A 114 -10.31 -1.48 5.47
C LEU A 114 -11.39 -1.60 6.54
N SER A 115 -11.37 -2.67 7.32
CA SER A 115 -12.22 -2.85 8.50
C SER A 115 -11.50 -3.66 9.58
N ALA A 116 -12.16 -3.85 10.72
CA ALA A 116 -11.64 -4.65 11.83
C ALA A 116 -12.65 -5.72 12.26
N ALA A 117 -12.12 -6.88 12.63
CA ALA A 117 -12.91 -8.00 13.17
C ALA A 117 -12.35 -8.43 14.53
N ARG A 118 -13.22 -8.91 15.42
CA ARG A 118 -12.80 -9.65 16.61
C ARG A 118 -12.00 -10.88 16.15
N GLY A 119 -10.81 -11.08 16.69
CA GLY A 119 -10.05 -12.32 16.50
C GLY A 119 -10.80 -13.49 17.14
N HIS A 120 -10.56 -14.68 16.60
CA HIS A 120 -11.10 -15.94 17.13
C HIS A 120 -10.18 -16.53 18.19
#